data_AF-A0A9E2U950-F1
#
_entry.id   AF-A0A9E2U950-F1
#
_cell.length_a   1.000
_cell.length_b   1.000
_cell.length_c   1.000
_cell.angle_alpha   90.00
_cell.angle_beta   90.00
_cell.angle_gamma   90.00
#
_symmetry.space_group_name_H-M   'P 1'
#
loop_
_entity.id
_entity.type
_entity.pdbx_description
1 polymer ?
#
loop_
_entity_poly.entity_id
_entity_poly.type
_entity_poly.pdbx_seq_one_letter_code
_entity_poly.pdbx_strand_id
1 'polypeptide(L)'
;AQLYRRMLPALDQFCRDTYAGRTFVQLPDAEKDRIITGMENGSLQLQGQSAIPFFVTLLEDTRYGFFADPIYGGNRDMAAWKMIGFPGARYDYRDWVERHNERYPHPPISIAGFKAPSQQQQ
;
A
#
# COMPACT_ATOMS: atom_id res chain seq x y z
N ALA A 1 1.50 14.84 4.37
CA ALA A 1 0.55 14.73 5.51
C ALA A 1 -0.70 15.62 5.37
N GLN A 2 -0.59 16.92 5.03
CA GLN A 2 -1.75 17.83 4.98
C GLN A 2 -2.83 17.41 3.96
N LEU A 3 -2.42 16.89 2.79
CA LEU A 3 -3.36 16.40 1.77
C LEU A 3 -4.29 15.32 2.33
N TYR A 4 -3.75 14.27 2.96
CA TYR A 4 -4.55 13.19 3.57
C TYR A 4 -5.51 13.69 4.65
N ARG A 5 -5.05 14.59 5.52
CA ARG A 5 -5.89 15.17 6.59
C ARG A 5 -7.10 15.92 6.05
N ARG A 6 -7.00 16.48 4.85
CA ARG A 6 -8.10 17.17 4.17
C ARG A 6 -8.97 16.19 3.38
N MET A 7 -8.35 15.32 2.60
CA MET A 7 -9.06 14.54 1.58
C MET A 7 -9.73 13.28 2.13
N LEU A 8 -9.18 12.63 3.17
CA LEU A 8 -9.82 11.46 3.77
C LEU A 8 -11.17 11.81 4.43
N PRO A 9 -11.28 12.88 5.25
CA PRO A 9 -12.59 13.31 5.74
C PRO A 9 -13.54 13.75 4.62
N ALA A 10 -13.01 14.40 3.57
CA ALA A 10 -13.81 14.80 2.42
C ALA A 10 -14.41 13.59 1.68
N LEU A 11 -13.61 12.53 1.49
CA LEU A 11 -14.04 11.27 0.89
C LEU A 11 -15.10 10.58 1.77
N ASP A 12 -14.87 10.51 3.08
CA ASP A 12 -15.82 9.90 4.01
C ASP A 12 -17.14 10.67 4.04
N GLN A 13 -17.09 12.01 4.01
CA GLN A 13 -18.30 12.83 3.92
C GLN A 13 -19.05 12.59 2.60
N PHE A 14 -18.35 12.57 1.46
CA PHE A 14 -18.94 12.22 0.17
C PHE A 14 -19.65 10.85 0.22
N CYS A 15 -19.01 9.86 0.86
CA CYS A 15 -19.60 8.53 1.01
C CYS A 15 -20.88 8.58 1.87
N ARG A 16 -20.86 9.30 2.98
CA ARG A 16 -22.03 9.44 3.86
C ARG A 16 -23.19 10.11 3.15
N ASP A 17 -22.93 11.18 2.41
CA ASP A 17 -23.95 11.93 1.68
C ASP A 17 -24.56 11.10 0.55
N THR A 18 -23.74 10.30 -0.14
CA THR A 18 -24.16 9.52 -1.33
C THR A 18 -24.77 8.17 -0.98
N TYR A 19 -24.31 7.51 0.09
CA TYR A 19 -24.60 6.10 0.38
C TYR A 19 -25.29 5.87 1.72
N ALA A 20 -26.24 6.75 2.08
CA ALA A 20 -27.09 6.63 3.27
C ALA A 20 -26.31 6.56 4.59
N GLY A 21 -25.34 7.46 4.76
CA GLY A 21 -24.57 7.60 5.99
C GLY A 21 -23.42 6.61 6.17
N ARG A 22 -23.19 5.72 5.20
CA ARG A 22 -22.08 4.76 5.21
C ARG A 22 -20.73 5.41 4.90
N THR A 23 -19.68 5.01 5.61
CA THR A 23 -18.30 5.39 5.29
C THR A 23 -17.75 4.54 4.15
N PHE A 24 -16.63 4.95 3.56
CA PHE A 24 -16.01 4.23 2.45
C PHE A 24 -15.77 2.73 2.76
N VAL A 25 -15.30 2.42 3.97
CA VAL A 25 -14.99 1.04 4.39
C VAL A 25 -16.23 0.16 4.53
N GLN A 26 -17.41 0.75 4.77
CA GLN A 26 -18.68 0.05 4.92
C GLN A 26 -19.37 -0.25 3.59
N LEU A 27 -18.85 0.29 2.49
CA LEU A 27 -19.44 0.09 1.16
C LEU A 27 -19.09 -1.30 0.61
N PRO A 28 -19.97 -1.88 -0.22
CA PRO A 28 -19.62 -3.04 -1.04
C PRO A 28 -18.48 -2.70 -2.00
N ASP A 29 -17.71 -3.71 -2.40
CA ASP A 29 -16.51 -3.50 -3.23
C ASP A 29 -16.83 -2.86 -4.57
N ALA A 30 -17.96 -3.20 -5.19
CA ALA A 30 -18.41 -2.56 -6.42
C ALA A 30 -18.63 -1.03 -6.29
N GLU A 31 -19.06 -0.54 -5.12
CA GLU A 31 -19.22 0.90 -4.90
C GLU A 31 -17.87 1.57 -4.59
N LYS A 32 -16.99 0.87 -3.86
CA LYS A 32 -15.61 1.34 -3.65
C LYS A 32 -14.88 1.51 -4.99
N ASP A 33 -15.01 0.53 -5.89
CA ASP A 33 -14.42 0.57 -7.23
C ASP A 33 -14.93 1.78 -8.01
N ARG A 34 -16.25 2.02 -8.03
CA ARG A 34 -16.83 3.19 -8.70
C ARG A 34 -16.27 4.51 -8.16
N ILE A 35 -16.12 4.64 -6.85
CA ILE A 35 -15.55 5.83 -6.22
C ILE A 35 -14.09 6.01 -6.64
N ILE A 36 -13.28 4.94 -6.56
CA ILE A 36 -11.86 4.98 -6.92
C ILE A 36 -11.71 5.33 -8.41
N THR A 37 -12.46 4.67 -9.30
CA THR A 37 -12.49 4.98 -10.74
C THR A 37 -12.92 6.43 -10.99
N GLY A 38 -13.89 6.93 -10.24
CA GLY A 38 -14.32 8.33 -10.34
C GLY A 38 -13.23 9.32 -9.93
N MET A 39 -12.43 9.01 -8.91
CA MET A 39 -11.27 9.82 -8.54
C MET A 39 -10.15 9.76 -9.59
N GLU A 40 -9.94 8.59 -10.19
CA GLU A 40 -8.93 8.36 -11.23
C GLU A 40 -9.25 9.12 -12.52
N ASN A 41 -10.50 9.03 -13.01
CA ASN A 41 -10.90 9.62 -14.28
C ASN A 41 -11.40 11.09 -14.17
N GLY A 42 -11.49 11.62 -12.94
CA GLY A 42 -11.90 13.01 -12.69
C GLY A 42 -13.40 13.28 -12.68
N SER A 43 -14.23 12.26 -12.80
CA SER A 43 -15.69 12.41 -12.66
C SER A 43 -16.14 12.64 -11.22
N LEU A 44 -15.30 12.33 -10.23
CA LEU A 44 -15.58 12.54 -8.82
C LEU A 44 -14.91 13.82 -8.30
N GLN A 45 -15.73 14.65 -7.66
CA GLN A 45 -15.26 15.84 -6.94
C GLN A 45 -15.43 15.66 -5.44
N LEU A 46 -14.43 16.08 -4.68
CA LEU A 46 -14.46 16.11 -3.22
C LEU A 46 -14.41 17.57 -2.78
N GLN A 47 -15.44 18.02 -2.06
CA GLN A 47 -15.57 19.43 -1.62
C GLN A 47 -15.43 20.45 -2.77
N GLY A 48 -16.04 20.14 -3.92
CA GLY A 48 -16.00 21.02 -5.11
C GLY A 48 -14.64 21.10 -5.81
N GLN A 49 -13.69 20.22 -5.45
CA GLN A 49 -12.38 20.14 -6.10
C GLN A 49 -12.22 18.77 -6.76
N SER A 50 -11.44 18.72 -7.84
CA SER A 50 -11.06 17.47 -8.49
C SER A 50 -10.36 16.53 -7.50
N ALA A 51 -10.77 15.27 -7.48
CA ALA A 51 -10.12 14.24 -6.67
C ALA A 51 -8.84 13.66 -7.32
N ILE A 52 -8.53 14.00 -8.57
CA ILE A 52 -7.36 13.48 -9.30
C ILE A 52 -6.04 13.67 -8.53
N PRO A 53 -5.70 14.87 -8.01
CA PRO A 53 -4.44 15.05 -7.31
C PRO A 53 -4.33 14.17 -6.06
N PHE A 54 -5.46 13.94 -5.38
CA PHE A 54 -5.50 13.04 -4.23
C PHE A 54 -5.30 11.59 -4.65
N PHE A 55 -5.98 11.12 -5.70
CA PHE A 55 -5.81 9.76 -6.22
C PHE A 55 -4.36 9.49 -6.65
N VAL A 56 -3.74 10.41 -7.39
CA VAL A 56 -2.35 10.26 -7.86
C VAL A 56 -1.41 10.11 -6.68
N THR A 57 -1.50 10.99 -5.67
CA THR A 57 -0.67 10.89 -4.46
C THR A 57 -0.95 9.60 -3.68
N LEU A 58 -2.22 9.22 -3.51
CA LEU A 58 -2.58 7.98 -2.81
C LEU A 58 -1.99 6.75 -3.50
N LEU A 59 -2.07 6.70 -4.84
CA LEU A 59 -1.53 5.60 -5.63
C LEU A 59 0.00 5.54 -5.56
N GLU A 60 0.66 6.69 -5.62
CA GLU A 60 2.12 6.80 -5.48
C GLU A 60 2.58 6.32 -4.09
N ASP A 61 1.97 6.82 -3.02
CA ASP A 61 2.30 6.41 -1.65
C ASP A 61 1.98 4.94 -1.39
N THR A 62 0.94 4.39 -2.02
CA THR A 62 0.63 2.95 -1.96
C THR A 62 1.73 2.13 -2.61
N ARG A 63 2.27 2.56 -3.75
CA ARG A 63 3.42 1.90 -4.39
C ARG A 63 4.66 1.99 -3.50
N TYR A 64 4.93 3.15 -2.90
CA TYR A 64 6.02 3.29 -1.94
C TYR A 64 5.87 2.34 -0.76
N GLY A 65 4.69 2.28 -0.15
CA GLY A 65 4.41 1.33 0.93
C GLY A 65 4.50 -0.13 0.50
N PHE A 66 4.14 -0.46 -0.75
CA PHE A 66 4.22 -1.82 -1.27
C PHE A 66 5.67 -2.30 -1.44
N PHE A 67 6.60 -1.43 -1.83
CA PHE A 67 8.02 -1.78 -2.01
C PHE A 67 8.91 -1.47 -0.80
N ALA A 68 8.42 -0.68 0.16
CA ALA A 68 9.15 -0.37 1.38
C ALA A 68 9.29 -1.58 2.32
N ASP A 69 10.06 -1.40 3.39
CA ASP A 69 10.15 -2.37 4.47
C ASP A 69 8.78 -2.56 5.14
N PRO A 70 8.35 -3.80 5.44
CA PRO A 70 7.07 -4.07 6.11
C PRO A 70 6.92 -3.39 7.48
N ILE A 71 8.01 -2.93 8.12
CA ILE A 71 7.94 -2.15 9.37
C ILE A 71 7.09 -0.88 9.23
N TYR A 72 6.94 -0.35 8.00
CA TYR A 72 6.10 0.81 7.72
C TYR A 72 4.61 0.47 7.51
N GLY A 73 4.21 -0.79 7.72
CA GLY A 73 2.83 -1.27 7.63
C GLY A 73 2.36 -1.67 6.22
N GLY A 74 3.17 -1.38 5.20
CA GLY A 74 2.99 -1.90 3.84
C GLY A 74 3.64 -3.28 3.65
N ASN A 75 3.97 -3.62 2.39
CA ASN A 75 4.71 -4.81 1.96
C ASN A 75 4.55 -6.07 2.84
N ARG A 76 3.30 -6.41 3.20
CA ARG A 76 3.02 -7.45 4.19
C ARG A 76 3.66 -8.77 3.74
N ASP A 77 4.26 -9.47 4.69
CA ASP A 77 5.02 -10.71 4.46
C ASP A 77 6.16 -10.57 3.43
N MET A 78 6.63 -9.34 3.21
CA MET A 78 7.65 -9.01 2.21
C MET A 78 7.26 -9.48 0.81
N ALA A 79 5.97 -9.44 0.47
CA ALA A 79 5.43 -9.96 -0.77
C ALA A 79 6.08 -9.33 -2.01
N ALA A 80 6.25 -8.00 -2.03
CA ALA A 80 6.89 -7.31 -3.14
C ALA A 80 8.37 -7.71 -3.27
N TRP A 81 9.06 -7.87 -2.15
CA TRP A 81 10.47 -8.28 -2.14
C TRP A 81 10.64 -9.71 -2.64
N LYS A 82 9.77 -10.63 -2.23
CA LYS A 82 9.73 -12.01 -2.75
C LYS A 82 9.47 -12.04 -4.26
N MET A 83 8.58 -11.17 -4.75
CA MET A 83 8.23 -11.04 -6.16
C MET A 83 9.43 -10.60 -7.00
N ILE A 84 10.16 -9.57 -6.57
CA ILE A 84 11.29 -9.01 -7.33
C ILE A 84 12.64 -9.68 -7.00
N GLY A 85 12.67 -10.62 -6.06
CA GLY A 85 13.90 -11.27 -5.60
C GLY A 85 14.79 -10.38 -4.73
N PHE A 86 14.25 -9.31 -4.14
CA PHE A 86 15.02 -8.44 -3.25
C PHE A 86 15.30 -9.17 -1.92
N PRO A 87 16.57 -9.27 -1.48
CA PRO A 87 16.97 -10.05 -0.31
C PRO A 87 16.60 -9.39 1.04
N GLY A 88 16.10 -8.15 1.03
CA GLY A 88 15.77 -7.38 2.22
C GLY A 88 16.98 -6.69 2.87
N ALA A 89 16.78 -6.15 4.06
CA ALA A 89 17.77 -5.42 4.86
C ALA A 89 18.78 -6.37 5.56
N ARG A 90 19.45 -7.22 4.78
CA ARG A 90 20.46 -8.16 5.29
C ARG A 90 21.73 -7.42 5.68
N TYR A 91 22.29 -7.80 6.83
CA TYR A 91 23.49 -7.18 7.37
C TYR A 91 24.73 -7.40 6.49
N ASP A 92 24.90 -8.61 5.95
CA ASP A 92 26.00 -8.92 5.03
C ASP A 92 25.48 -9.52 3.72
N TYR A 93 25.87 -8.90 2.62
CA TYR A 93 25.53 -9.29 1.26
C TYR A 93 26.76 -9.30 0.32
N ARG A 94 27.97 -9.11 0.87
CA ARG A 94 29.19 -8.86 0.06
C ARG A 94 29.51 -10.02 -0.88
N ASP A 95 29.34 -11.26 -0.42
CA ASP A 95 29.62 -12.46 -1.21
C ASP A 95 28.68 -12.65 -2.43
N TRP A 96 27.61 -11.84 -2.52
CA TRP A 96 26.60 -11.93 -3.56
C TRP A 96 26.59 -10.74 -4.53
N VAL A 97 27.45 -9.73 -4.31
CA VAL A 97 27.48 -8.52 -5.15
C VAL A 97 27.88 -8.84 -6.60
N GLU A 98 28.88 -9.70 -6.79
CA GLU A 98 29.40 -10.05 -8.12
C GLU A 98 28.59 -11.16 -8.82
N ARG A 99 27.59 -11.75 -8.15
CA ARG A 99 26.81 -12.89 -8.66
C ARG A 99 25.59 -12.42 -9.46
N HIS A 100 25.89 -11.82 -10.60
CA HIS A 100 24.89 -11.28 -11.53
C HIS A 100 23.96 -12.38 -12.05
N ASN A 101 22.67 -12.07 -12.19
CA ASN A 101 21.63 -12.99 -12.69
C ASN A 101 21.44 -14.29 -11.88
N GLU A 102 22.03 -14.39 -10.69
CA GLU A 102 21.79 -15.50 -9.77
C GLU A 102 20.73 -15.13 -8.74
N ARG A 103 19.72 -16.00 -8.59
CA ARG A 103 18.67 -15.78 -7.60
C ARG A 103 19.21 -16.04 -6.20
N TYR A 104 19.02 -15.06 -5.32
CA TYR A 104 19.37 -15.20 -3.92
C TYR A 104 18.50 -16.30 -3.25
N PRO A 105 19.10 -17.27 -2.52
CA PRO A 105 18.41 -18.49 -2.10
C PRO A 105 17.63 -18.36 -0.79
N HIS A 106 17.85 -17.29 -0.02
CA HIS A 106 17.24 -17.13 1.30
C HIS A 106 16.06 -16.15 1.26
N PRO A 107 15.05 -16.32 2.14
CA PRO A 107 13.89 -15.42 2.21
C PRO A 107 14.32 -14.00 2.58
N PRO A 108 13.57 -12.96 2.19
CA PRO A 108 13.94 -11.59 2.58
C PRO A 108 13.88 -11.37 4.10
N ILE A 109 14.62 -10.36 4.57
CA ILE A 109 14.66 -9.94 5.98
C ILE A 109 14.29 -8.46 6.09
N SER A 110 13.36 -8.12 6.98
CA SER A 110 13.01 -6.73 7.34
C SER A 110 14.02 -6.15 8.35
N ILE A 111 14.11 -4.82 8.43
CA ILE A 111 14.83 -4.08 9.47
C ILE A 111 14.46 -4.55 10.87
N ALA A 112 13.20 -4.91 11.11
CA ALA A 112 12.74 -5.41 12.42
C ALA A 112 13.25 -6.83 12.75
N GLY A 113 14.00 -7.47 11.85
CA GLY A 113 14.39 -8.87 11.94
C GLY A 113 13.26 -9.83 11.53
N PHE A 114 13.56 -11.14 11.53
CA PHE A 114 12.55 -12.17 11.28
C PHE A 114 11.60 -12.25 12.47
N LYS A 115 10.36 -11.78 12.33
CA LYS A 115 9.21 -12.34 13.06
C LYS A 115 8.22 -12.87 12.03
N ALA A 116 8.53 -14.04 11.48
CA ALA A 116 7.44 -14.88 10.98
C ALA A 116 6.58 -15.25 12.20
N PRO A 117 5.24 -15.22 12.09
CA PRO A 117 4.40 -15.74 13.17
C PRO A 117 4.83 -17.17 13.45
N SER A 118 5.06 -17.47 14.73
CA SER A 118 5.31 -18.83 15.21
C SER A 118 4.10 -19.69 14.81
N GLN A 119 4.25 -20.50 13.78
CA GLN A 119 3.45 -21.71 13.67
C GLN A 119 3.91 -22.59 14.83
N GLN A 120 3.11 -22.60 15.90
CA GLN A 120 3.24 -23.56 16.97
C GLN A 120 3.23 -24.95 16.34
N GLN A 121 4.31 -25.69 16.57
CA GLN A 121 4.43 -27.10 16.23
C GLN A 121 3.29 -27.87 16.90
N GLN A 122 2.54 -28.61 16.09
CA GLN A 122 1.89 -29.86 16.49
C GLN A 122 2.59 -31.00 15.76
#